data_AF-A0A9C9X1H3-F1
#
_entry.id   AF-A0A9C9X1H3-F1
#
_cell.length_a   1.000
_cell.length_b   1.000
_cell.length_c   1.000
_cell.angle_alpha   90.00
_cell.angle_beta   90.00
_cell.angle_gamma   90.00
#
_symmetry.space_group_name_H-M   'P 1'
#
loop_
_entity.id
_entity.type
_entity.pdbx_description
1 polymer ?
#
loop_
_entity_poly.entity_id
_entity_poly.type
_entity_poly.pdbx_seq_one_letter_code
_entity_poly.pdbx_strand_id
1 'polypeptide(L)'
;MIKKISLKFRYVLWLIIPFLVWWALRTSPLSEVWKIVSRLTIPRIALLVLVNVAVIVNFSLRWKVILFGQKHRIPLFRLILYKISGFGLSYFTPGLQIWSEPFQIYLLKKREHMDSSTAVASVGLDKFIEVGAKFIFLVLGLLAILHLGLFKENH
;
A
#
# COMPACT_ATOMS: atom_id res chain seq x y z
N MET A 1 6.03 -15.43 -24.73
CA MET A 1 6.24 -16.87 -24.41
C MET A 1 6.81 -16.96 -23.00
N ILE A 2 5.95 -17.10 -21.98
CA ILE A 2 6.36 -17.08 -20.56
C ILE A 2 6.98 -18.44 -20.23
N LYS A 3 8.29 -18.46 -19.97
CA LYS A 3 9.05 -19.65 -19.56
C LYS A 3 8.34 -20.30 -18.36
N LYS A 4 7.92 -21.55 -18.50
CA LYS A 4 7.41 -22.39 -17.40
C LYS A 4 8.44 -22.36 -16.27
N ILE A 5 8.14 -21.67 -15.19
CA ILE A 5 8.87 -21.77 -13.92
C ILE A 5 8.89 -23.26 -13.58
N SER A 6 10.07 -23.86 -13.57
CA SER A 6 10.21 -25.30 -13.30
C SER A 6 9.58 -25.61 -11.94
N LEU A 7 8.76 -26.66 -11.87
CA LEU A 7 8.07 -27.08 -10.64
C LEU A 7 9.02 -27.19 -9.43
N LYS A 8 10.29 -27.56 -9.67
CA LYS A 8 11.37 -27.62 -8.67
C LYS A 8 11.67 -26.27 -7.99
N PHE A 9 11.62 -25.15 -8.72
CA PHE A 9 11.87 -23.81 -8.16
C PHE A 9 10.77 -23.37 -7.18
N ARG A 10 9.52 -23.76 -7.46
CA ARG A 10 8.39 -23.52 -6.56
C ARG A 10 8.58 -24.27 -5.23
N TYR A 11 9.02 -25.52 -5.25
CA TYR A 11 9.29 -26.29 -4.02
C TYR A 11 10.41 -25.69 -3.17
N VAL A 12 11.48 -25.18 -3.81
CA VAL A 12 12.56 -24.48 -3.11
C VAL A 12 12.05 -23.21 -2.42
N LEU A 13 11.21 -22.40 -3.09
CA LEU A 13 10.57 -21.23 -2.47
C LEU A 13 9.65 -21.63 -1.30
N TRP A 14 8.89 -22.72 -1.44
CA TRP A 14 8.02 -23.23 -0.38
C TRP A 14 8.77 -23.80 0.83
N LEU A 15 10.06 -24.15 0.69
CA LEU A 15 10.93 -24.54 1.81
C LEU A 15 11.69 -23.34 2.41
N ILE A 16 12.06 -22.36 1.59
CA ILE A 16 12.71 -21.13 2.04
C ILE A 16 11.79 -20.30 2.93
N ILE A 17 10.50 -20.17 2.59
CA ILE A 17 9.54 -19.39 3.38
C ILE A 17 9.44 -19.88 4.83
N PRO A 18 9.13 -21.17 5.12
CA PRO A 18 9.06 -21.65 6.49
C PRO A 18 10.42 -21.62 7.20
N PHE A 19 11.54 -21.80 6.48
CA PHE A 19 12.86 -21.62 7.05
C PHE A 19 13.13 -20.17 7.50
N LEU A 20 12.82 -19.19 6.65
CA LEU A 20 12.94 -17.76 6.97
C LEU A 20 11.98 -17.36 8.10
N VAL A 21 10.76 -17.88 8.10
CA VAL A 21 9.79 -17.65 9.18
C VAL A 21 10.31 -18.26 10.49
N TRP A 22 10.76 -19.51 10.48
CA TRP A 22 11.35 -20.15 11.65
C TRP A 22 12.57 -19.38 12.16
N TRP A 23 13.45 -18.96 11.27
CA TRP A 23 14.64 -18.17 11.60
C TRP A 23 14.25 -16.82 12.20
N ALA A 24 13.35 -16.07 11.56
CA ALA A 24 12.86 -14.78 12.04
C ALA A 24 12.13 -14.88 13.39
N LEU A 25 11.34 -15.93 13.61
CA LEU A 25 10.64 -16.18 14.87
C LEU A 25 11.62 -16.56 16.00
N ARG A 26 12.74 -17.22 15.67
CA ARG A 26 13.77 -17.58 16.66
C ARG A 26 14.65 -16.39 17.05
N THR A 27 14.88 -15.46 16.12
CA THR A 27 15.67 -14.24 16.36
C THR A 27 14.84 -13.09 16.92
N SER A 28 13.51 -13.12 16.75
CA SER A 28 12.62 -12.08 17.27
C SER A 28 12.16 -12.41 18.69
N PRO A 29 12.23 -11.46 19.64
CA PRO A 29 11.63 -11.64 20.97
C PRO A 29 10.11 -11.58 20.86
N LEU A 30 9.48 -12.68 20.45
CA LEU A 30 8.01 -12.81 20.34
C LEU A 30 7.29 -12.46 21.65
N SER A 31 7.93 -12.75 22.78
CA SER A 31 7.44 -12.38 24.11
C SER A 31 7.38 -10.86 24.32
N GLU A 32 8.29 -10.10 23.71
CA GLU A 32 8.25 -8.64 23.74
C GLU A 32 7.21 -8.07 22.80
N VAL A 33 7.09 -8.62 21.59
CA VAL A 33 5.99 -8.25 20.67
C VAL A 33 4.64 -8.45 21.37
N TRP A 34 4.45 -9.58 22.05
CA TRP A 34 3.23 -9.84 22.82
C TRP A 34 3.02 -8.86 23.98
N LYS A 35 4.08 -8.48 24.71
CA LYS A 35 4.01 -7.45 25.75
C LYS A 35 3.65 -6.07 25.20
N ILE A 36 4.11 -5.72 24.01
CA ILE A 36 3.77 -4.44 23.36
C ILE A 36 2.31 -4.46 22.92
N VAL A 37 1.88 -5.56 22.29
CA VAL A 37 0.50 -5.73 21.83
C VAL A 37 -0.48 -5.75 23.00
N SER A 38 -0.16 -6.42 24.11
CA SER A 38 -1.02 -6.43 25.31
C SER A 38 -1.09 -5.08 26.03
N ARG A 39 -0.17 -4.15 25.75
CA ARG A 39 -0.17 -2.77 26.24
C ARG A 39 -0.85 -1.78 25.28
N LEU A 40 -1.44 -2.25 24.17
CA LEU A 40 -2.27 -1.41 23.30
C LEU A 40 -3.55 -1.02 24.04
N THR A 41 -3.64 0.24 24.42
CA THR A 41 -4.85 0.81 25.02
C THR A 41 -5.83 1.23 23.92
N ILE A 42 -7.13 1.26 24.24
CA ILE A 42 -8.19 1.71 23.32
C ILE A 42 -7.87 3.08 22.68
N PRO A 43 -7.37 4.10 23.42
CA PRO A 43 -7.01 5.38 22.81
C PRO A 43 -5.89 5.29 21.77
N ARG A 44 -4.90 4.41 21.98
CA ARG A 44 -3.81 4.19 21.01
C ARG A 44 -4.34 3.54 19.74
N ILE A 45 -5.23 2.56 19.88
CA ILE A 45 -5.90 1.93 18.75
C ILE A 45 -6.74 2.96 18.00
N ALA A 46 -7.52 3.78 18.71
CA ALA A 46 -8.33 4.83 18.11
C ALA A 46 -7.48 5.85 17.34
N LEU A 47 -6.34 6.27 17.88
CA LEU A 47 -5.38 7.15 17.20
C LEU A 47 -4.82 6.50 15.93
N LEU A 48 -4.42 5.22 15.99
CA LEU A 48 -3.94 4.49 14.82
C LEU A 48 -5.02 4.40 13.73
N VAL A 49 -6.26 4.09 14.10
CA VAL A 49 -7.39 4.07 13.17
C VAL A 49 -7.61 5.45 12.57
N LEU A 50 -7.59 6.51 13.37
CA LEU A 50 -7.80 7.89 12.92
C LEU A 50 -6.73 8.30 11.90
N VAL A 51 -5.46 8.01 12.16
CA VAL A 51 -4.35 8.29 11.24
C VAL A 51 -4.55 7.52 9.92
N ASN A 52 -4.93 6.25 9.97
CA ASN A 52 -5.18 5.45 8.77
C ASN A 52 -6.38 5.98 7.96
N VAL A 53 -7.46 6.39 8.63
CA VAL A 53 -8.60 7.04 7.99
C VAL A 53 -8.17 8.34 7.31
N ALA A 54 -7.37 9.17 7.98
CA ALA A 54 -6.84 10.40 7.40
C ALA A 54 -5.98 10.12 6.15
N VAL A 55 -5.16 9.07 6.17
CA VAL A 55 -4.37 8.64 5.00
C VAL A 55 -5.28 8.24 3.83
N ILE A 56 -6.30 7.42 4.07
CA ILE A 56 -7.26 6.99 3.03
C ILE A 56 -8.00 8.21 2.45
N VAL A 57 -8.49 9.11 3.32
CA VAL A 57 -9.17 10.34 2.91
C VAL A 57 -8.24 11.20 2.05
N ASN A 58 -6.99 11.39 2.46
CA ASN A 58 -6.00 12.16 1.70
C ASN A 58 -5.77 11.57 0.30
N PHE A 59 -5.61 10.24 0.19
CA PHE A 59 -5.46 9.59 -1.11
C PHE A 59 -6.72 9.76 -1.97
N SER A 60 -7.91 9.64 -1.39
CA SER A 60 -9.17 9.85 -2.12
C SER A 60 -9.38 11.31 -2.55
N LEU A 61 -8.95 12.28 -1.74
CA LEU A 61 -8.98 13.70 -2.08
C LEU A 61 -8.06 14.01 -3.26
N ARG A 62 -6.83 13.52 -3.23
CA ARG A 62 -5.89 13.66 -4.35
C ARG A 62 -6.49 13.12 -5.64
N TRP A 63 -7.05 11.91 -5.60
CA TRP A 63 -7.68 11.31 -6.78
C TRP A 63 -8.91 12.11 -7.25
N LYS A 64 -9.69 12.67 -6.32
CA LYS A 64 -10.80 13.57 -6.63
C LYS A 64 -10.35 14.80 -7.41
N VAL A 65 -9.21 15.40 -7.06
CA VAL A 65 -8.65 16.56 -7.78
C VAL A 65 -8.29 16.20 -9.21
N ILE A 66 -7.67 15.02 -9.43
CA ILE A 66 -7.34 14.52 -10.78
C ILE A 66 -8.62 14.36 -11.61
N LEU A 67 -9.63 13.71 -11.05
CA LEU A 67 -10.93 13.49 -11.71
C LEU A 67 -11.67 14.80 -12.00
N PHE A 68 -11.58 15.77 -11.09
CA PHE A 68 -12.13 17.10 -11.29
C PHE A 68 -11.50 17.82 -12.49
N GLY A 69 -10.17 17.72 -12.65
CA GLY A 69 -9.45 18.22 -13.82
C GLY A 69 -9.88 17.57 -15.14
N GLN A 70 -10.35 16.31 -15.07
CA GLN A 70 -10.93 15.57 -16.20
C GLN A 70 -12.43 15.81 -16.37
N LYS A 71 -13.01 16.83 -15.72
CA LYS A 71 -14.45 17.18 -15.74
C LYS A 71 -15.39 16.13 -15.15
N HIS A 72 -14.88 15.20 -14.34
CA HIS A 72 -15.69 14.18 -13.66
C HIS A 72 -15.87 14.53 -12.18
N ARG A 73 -17.12 14.65 -11.74
CA ARG A 73 -17.48 15.00 -10.35
C ARG A 73 -17.97 13.77 -9.59
N ILE A 74 -17.04 13.01 -9.04
CA ILE A 74 -17.36 11.84 -8.21
C ILE A 74 -17.34 12.26 -6.72
N PRO A 75 -18.37 11.91 -5.93
CA PRO A 75 -18.39 12.20 -4.50
C PRO A 75 -17.25 11.47 -3.78
N LEU A 76 -16.61 12.16 -2.82
CA LEU A 76 -15.41 11.67 -2.12
C LEU A 76 -15.65 10.30 -1.46
N PHE A 77 -16.82 10.11 -0.86
CA PHE A 77 -17.18 8.85 -0.21
C PHE A 77 -17.13 7.65 -1.18
N ARG A 78 -17.55 7.80 -2.44
CA ARG A 78 -17.44 6.71 -3.43
C ARG A 78 -15.97 6.41 -3.75
N LEU A 79 -15.13 7.43 -3.88
CA LEU A 79 -13.70 7.25 -4.12
C LEU A 79 -13.01 6.57 -2.92
N ILE A 80 -13.43 6.85 -1.69
CA ILE A 80 -12.99 6.14 -0.49
C ILE A 80 -13.36 4.66 -0.58
N LEU A 81 -14.62 4.34 -0.89
CA LEU A 81 -15.06 2.96 -1.06
C LEU A 81 -14.27 2.23 -2.14
N TYR A 82 -14.05 2.87 -3.30
CA TYR A 82 -13.28 2.27 -4.40
C TYR A 82 -11.83 1.97 -3.99
N LYS A 83 -11.19 2.87 -3.22
CA LYS A 83 -9.85 2.63 -2.68
C LYS A 83 -9.83 1.49 -1.66
N ILE A 84 -10.75 1.48 -0.69
CA ILE A 84 -10.84 0.41 0.32
C ILE A 84 -11.06 -0.95 -0.34
N SER A 85 -11.96 -1.04 -1.32
CA SER A 85 -12.20 -2.30 -2.02
C SER A 85 -10.98 -2.76 -2.83
N GLY A 86 -10.29 -1.85 -3.51
CA GLY A 86 -9.05 -2.18 -4.22
C GLY A 86 -7.90 -2.61 -3.31
N PHE A 87 -7.74 -1.94 -2.16
CA PHE A 87 -6.76 -2.33 -1.14
C PHE A 87 -7.12 -3.69 -0.54
N GLY A 88 -8.38 -3.92 -0.18
CA GLY A 88 -8.85 -5.21 0.31
C GLY A 88 -8.52 -6.34 -0.66
N LEU A 89 -8.82 -6.15 -1.95
CA LEU A 89 -8.48 -7.14 -2.99
C LEU A 89 -6.98 -7.43 -3.02
N SER A 90 -6.14 -6.41 -2.97
CA SER A 90 -4.67 -6.55 -3.01
C SER A 90 -4.11 -7.22 -1.76
N TYR A 91 -4.75 -7.06 -0.60
CA TYR A 91 -4.36 -7.75 0.64
C TYR A 91 -4.76 -9.23 0.65
N PHE A 92 -5.93 -9.56 0.09
CA PHE A 92 -6.43 -10.94 0.06
C PHE A 92 -5.87 -11.78 -1.09
N THR A 93 -5.31 -11.15 -2.14
CA THR A 93 -4.76 -11.87 -3.30
C THR A 93 -3.22 -11.88 -3.25
N PRO A 94 -2.61 -12.95 -2.69
CA PRO A 94 -1.15 -13.04 -2.63
C PRO A 94 -0.55 -13.10 -4.03
N GLY A 95 0.47 -12.26 -4.28
CA GLY A 95 1.30 -12.31 -5.48
C GLY A 95 1.04 -11.21 -6.52
N LEU A 96 -0.03 -10.40 -6.37
CA LEU A 96 -0.38 -9.35 -7.32
C LEU A 96 -0.80 -8.09 -6.58
N GLN A 97 0.17 -7.38 -6.01
CA GLN A 97 -0.03 -6.08 -5.35
C GLN A 97 -0.65 -5.01 -6.27
N ILE A 98 -0.74 -5.27 -7.58
CA ILE A 98 -1.23 -4.38 -8.63
C ILE A 98 -2.77 -4.44 -8.75
N TRP A 99 -3.45 -5.42 -8.13
CA TRP A 99 -4.90 -5.63 -8.32
C TRP A 99 -5.80 -4.47 -7.93
N SER A 100 -5.35 -3.58 -7.05
CA SER A 100 -6.10 -2.37 -6.69
C SER A 100 -6.43 -1.47 -7.88
N GLU A 101 -5.52 -1.35 -8.85
CA GLU A 101 -5.64 -0.40 -9.96
C GLU A 101 -6.64 -0.88 -11.03
N PRO A 102 -6.55 -2.11 -11.58
CA PRO A 102 -7.58 -2.63 -12.49
C PRO A 102 -8.97 -2.62 -11.88
N PHE A 103 -9.06 -2.89 -10.58
CA PHE A 103 -10.34 -2.88 -9.88
C PHE A 103 -10.93 -1.47 -9.74
N GLN A 104 -10.11 -0.46 -9.45
CA GLN A 104 -10.54 0.94 -9.46
C GLN A 104 -10.99 1.40 -10.86
N ILE A 105 -10.25 1.02 -11.91
CA ILE A 105 -10.63 1.30 -13.31
C ILE A 105 -11.98 0.64 -13.63
N TYR A 106 -12.16 -0.62 -13.25
CA TYR A 106 -13.42 -1.35 -13.43
C TYR A 106 -14.59 -0.64 -12.75
N LEU A 107 -14.42 -0.18 -11.50
CA LEU A 107 -15.46 0.52 -10.75
C LEU A 107 -15.82 1.86 -11.38
N LEU A 108 -14.84 2.65 -11.84
CA LEU A 108 -15.09 3.89 -12.56
C LEU A 108 -15.90 3.64 -13.85
N LYS A 109 -15.53 2.62 -14.63
CA LYS A 109 -16.26 2.27 -15.85
C LYS A 109 -17.67 1.78 -15.55
N LYS A 110 -17.83 0.91 -14.55
CA LYS A 110 -19.10 0.22 -14.28
C LYS A 110 -20.10 1.10 -13.54
N ARG A 111 -19.65 1.94 -12.61
CA ARG A 111 -20.53 2.73 -11.71
C ARG A 111 -20.59 4.21 -12.05
N GLU A 112 -19.58 4.76 -12.71
CA GLU A 112 -19.51 6.18 -13.09
C GLU A 112 -19.57 6.37 -14.62
N HIS A 113 -19.76 5.29 -15.38
CA HIS A 113 -19.87 5.28 -16.85
C HIS A 113 -18.72 5.97 -17.59
N MET A 114 -17.55 6.03 -16.94
CA MET A 114 -16.36 6.65 -17.49
C MET A 114 -15.80 5.83 -18.66
N ASP A 115 -15.31 6.52 -19.70
CA ASP A 115 -14.62 5.85 -20.78
C ASP A 115 -13.30 5.21 -20.30
N SER A 116 -12.82 4.21 -21.04
CA SER A 116 -11.65 3.44 -20.61
C SER A 116 -10.37 4.28 -20.59
N SER A 117 -10.22 5.24 -21.51
CA SER A 117 -9.02 6.05 -21.61
C SER A 117 -8.91 6.99 -20.40
N THR A 118 -9.99 7.69 -20.07
CA THR A 118 -10.07 8.57 -18.91
C THR A 118 -9.92 7.80 -17.60
N ALA A 119 -10.56 6.64 -17.46
CA ALA A 119 -10.45 5.82 -16.25
C ALA A 119 -9.00 5.36 -16.01
N VAL A 120 -8.33 4.83 -17.04
CA VAL A 120 -6.92 4.41 -16.97
C VAL A 120 -6.01 5.60 -16.67
N ALA A 121 -6.20 6.73 -17.37
CA ALA A 121 -5.41 7.93 -17.15
C ALA A 121 -5.57 8.47 -15.72
N SER A 122 -6.79 8.51 -15.20
CA SER A 122 -7.07 9.00 -13.84
C SER A 122 -6.38 8.16 -12.76
N VAL A 123 -6.45 6.83 -12.86
CA VAL A 123 -5.85 5.89 -11.91
C VAL A 123 -4.33 5.87 -12.08
N GLY A 124 -3.83 5.89 -13.31
CA GLY A 124 -2.40 5.96 -13.63
C GLY A 124 -1.74 7.22 -13.07
N LEU A 125 -2.38 8.39 -13.22
CA LEU A 125 -1.89 9.65 -12.64
C LEU A 125 -1.89 9.61 -11.10
N ASP A 126 -2.96 9.10 -10.49
CA ASP A 126 -3.00 8.95 -9.03
C ASP A 126 -1.87 8.04 -8.53
N LYS A 127 -1.62 6.93 -9.24
CA LYS A 127 -0.55 6.00 -8.90
C LYS A 127 0.83 6.59 -9.11
N PHE A 128 1.05 7.31 -10.21
CA PHE A 128 2.32 7.98 -10.48
C PHE A 128 2.67 8.96 -9.36
N ILE A 129 1.70 9.76 -8.92
CA ILE A 129 1.89 10.69 -7.81
C ILE A 129 2.13 9.93 -6.49
N GLU A 130 1.43 8.82 -6.25
CA GLU A 130 1.65 7.98 -5.07
C GLU A 130 3.09 7.44 -5.00
N VAL A 131 3.57 6.85 -6.09
CA VAL A 131 4.91 6.26 -6.18
C VAL A 131 5.97 7.35 -6.11
N GLY A 132 5.77 8.46 -6.83
CA GLY A 132 6.68 9.60 -6.82
C GLY A 132 6.80 10.21 -5.42
N ALA A 133 5.68 10.43 -4.72
CA ALA A 133 5.68 10.96 -3.35
C ALA A 133 6.39 10.01 -2.37
N LYS A 134 6.14 8.71 -2.45
CA LYS A 134 6.84 7.69 -1.63
C LYS A 134 8.34 7.70 -1.90
N PHE A 135 8.74 7.79 -3.16
CA PHE A 135 10.14 7.85 -3.55
C PHE A 135 10.83 9.11 -3.02
N ILE A 136 10.21 10.29 -3.20
CA ILE A 136 10.73 11.55 -2.68
C ILE A 136 10.86 11.49 -1.15
N PHE A 137 9.83 10.98 -0.46
CA PHE A 137 9.87 10.82 1.00
C PHE A 137 11.03 9.95 1.46
N LEU A 138 11.28 8.82 0.78
CA LEU A 138 12.40 7.94 1.07
C LEU A 138 13.76 8.61 0.84
N VAL A 139 13.92 9.32 -0.28
CA VAL A 139 15.16 10.04 -0.60
C VAL A 139 15.43 11.14 0.42
N LEU A 140 14.42 11.96 0.75
CA LEU A 140 14.54 13.00 1.76
C LEU A 140 14.84 12.43 3.15
N GLY A 141 14.19 11.32 3.53
CA GLY A 141 14.47 10.61 4.77
C GLY A 141 15.91 10.12 4.83
N LEU A 142 16.41 9.52 3.75
CA LEU A 142 17.80 9.07 3.66
C LEU A 142 18.79 10.24 3.79
N LEU A 143 18.56 11.33 3.07
CA LEU A 143 19.39 12.54 3.15
C LEU A 143 19.38 13.14 4.56
N ALA A 144 18.22 13.18 5.22
CA ALA A 144 18.10 13.67 6.59
C ALA A 144 18.88 12.79 7.58
N ILE A 145 18.79 11.47 7.46
CA ILE A 145 19.54 10.53 8.32
C ILE A 145 21.05 10.71 8.14
N LEU A 146 21.51 10.85 6.89
CA LEU A 146 22.93 11.09 6.58
C LEU A 146 23.40 12.45 7.12
N HIS A 147 22.59 13.49 6.98
CA HIS A 147 22.92 14.84 7.45
C HIS A 147 22.96 14.92 8.98
N LEU A 148 22.04 14.24 9.66
CA LEU A 148 21.99 14.18 11.12
C LEU A 148 23.06 13.26 11.72
N GLY A 149 23.85 12.57 10.88
CA GLY A 149 24.91 11.68 11.34
C GLY A 149 24.40 10.52 12.17
N LEU A 150 23.15 10.08 11.97
CA LEU A 150 22.53 9.02 12.77
C LEU A 150 23.21 7.64 12.62
N PHE A 151 24.09 7.49 11.62
CA PHE A 151 24.97 6.30 11.48
C PHE A 151 26.31 6.45 12.21
N LYS A 152 26.60 7.62 12.79
CA LYS A 152 27.81 7.87 13.57
C LYS A 152 27.53 7.50 15.02
N GLU A 153 27.31 6.21 15.27
CA GLU A 153 27.45 5.68 16.63
C GLU A 153 28.93 5.82 17.03
N ASN A 154 29.15 6.51 18.13
CA ASN A 154 30.45 6.65 18.79
C ASN A 154 31.00 5.26 19.11
N HIS A 155 32.12 4.89 18.47
CA HIS A 155 33.04 3.90 19.03
C HIS A 155 33.93 4.58 20.08
#